data_AF-A0A835Z6N5-F1
#
_entry.id   AF-A0A835Z6N5-F1
#
_cell.length_a   1.000
_cell.length_b   1.000
_cell.length_c   1.000
_cell.angle_alpha   90.00
_cell.angle_beta   90.00
_cell.angle_gamma   90.00
#
_symmetry.space_group_name_H-M   'P 1'
#
loop_
_entity.id
_entity.type
_entity.pdbx_description
1 polymer ?
#
loop_
_entity_poly.entity_id
_entity_poly.type
_entity_poly.pdbx_seq_one_letter_code
_entity_poly.pdbx_strand_id
1 'polypeptide(L)'
;MVWTFSNGEWKVENIHVNPMLGPSVEALIDSGAKRGDLIIQDGEGWRLVSAYWIHAGLIHLFLAIFGLIAFGWGMEKEWGWMRVAPIYLIGGLFGELLSTMIVPTTVGVGALGAVLALFGAEWGDIAQNHRLYQRSVIKQTITLVLFMFMCMFVGLLPFIDNWANVGGTAMGILLGTAILVREDPALSQARKRIQNFVRMAAAIGALAMVIAGFAVLYTNVHGEWCGEACEALDCQEFPVGNATGIDKWWYCSDCRLYGFTSYLQVSAPFVGSGLGLGLVLGLGLC
;
A
#
# COMPACT_ATOMS: atom_id res chain seq x y z
N MET A 1 -17.61 -18.83 -9.85
CA MET A 1 -16.43 -19.66 -10.19
C MET A 1 -15.50 -18.82 -11.03
N VAL A 2 -14.21 -18.80 -10.70
CA VAL A 2 -13.16 -18.05 -11.42
C VAL A 2 -12.06 -19.03 -11.81
N TRP A 3 -11.50 -18.87 -13.01
CA TRP A 3 -10.37 -19.68 -13.46
C TRP A 3 -9.07 -19.03 -12.98
N THR A 4 -8.21 -19.83 -12.34
CA THR A 4 -6.97 -19.37 -11.73
C THR A 4 -5.83 -20.26 -12.21
N PHE A 5 -4.63 -19.69 -12.38
CA PHE A 5 -3.44 -20.44 -12.74
C PHE A 5 -2.39 -20.26 -11.63
N SER A 6 -2.00 -21.35 -11.00
CA SER A 6 -0.97 -21.37 -9.95
C SER A 6 -0.24 -22.70 -10.00
N ASN A 7 1.07 -22.68 -9.74
CA ASN A 7 1.93 -23.88 -9.74
C ASN A 7 1.86 -24.72 -11.03
N GLY A 8 1.66 -24.08 -12.18
CA GLY A 8 1.63 -24.76 -13.48
C GLY A 8 0.29 -25.37 -13.87
N GLU A 9 -0.76 -25.21 -13.06
CA GLU A 9 -2.08 -25.83 -13.27
C GLU A 9 -3.22 -24.80 -13.26
N TRP A 10 -4.26 -25.08 -14.05
CA TRP A 10 -5.52 -24.33 -14.02
C TRP A 10 -6.47 -24.91 -12.97
N LYS A 11 -6.94 -24.07 -12.07
CA LYS A 11 -7.93 -24.42 -11.04
C LYS A 11 -9.19 -23.58 -11.23
N VAL A 12 -10.34 -24.15 -10.88
CA VAL A 12 -11.61 -23.43 -10.83
C VAL A 12 -11.93 -23.16 -9.37
N GLU A 13 -11.86 -21.90 -8.99
CA GLU A 13 -12.05 -21.48 -7.62
C GLU A 13 -13.45 -20.95 -7.36
N ASN A 14 -13.95 -21.22 -6.16
CA ASN A 14 -15.24 -20.74 -5.70
C ASN A 14 -15.12 -19.28 -5.23
N ILE A 15 -16.19 -18.50 -5.35
CA ILE A 15 -16.26 -17.12 -4.86
C ILE A 15 -16.02 -17.01 -3.34
N HIS A 16 -16.25 -18.10 -2.60
CA HIS A 16 -15.93 -18.17 -1.16
C HIS A 16 -14.42 -18.22 -0.86
N VAL A 17 -13.58 -18.59 -1.82
CA VAL A 17 -12.11 -18.57 -1.66
C VAL A 17 -11.58 -17.15 -1.76
N ASN A 18 -12.10 -16.39 -2.72
CA ASN A 18 -11.77 -14.98 -2.87
C ASN A 18 -13.03 -14.18 -3.26
N PRO A 19 -13.55 -13.36 -2.32
CA PRO A 19 -14.77 -12.59 -2.55
C PRO A 19 -14.60 -11.48 -3.59
N MET A 20 -13.36 -11.14 -3.99
CA MET A 20 -13.05 -10.14 -5.02
C MET A 20 -13.25 -10.65 -6.45
N LEU A 21 -13.80 -11.85 -6.63
CA LEU A 21 -13.90 -12.54 -7.93
C LEU A 21 -12.52 -12.72 -8.57
N GLY A 22 -11.60 -13.31 -7.81
CA GLY A 22 -10.22 -13.48 -8.23
C GLY A 22 -9.61 -14.80 -7.76
N PRO A 23 -8.28 -14.93 -7.86
CA PRO A 23 -7.58 -16.15 -7.54
C PRO A 23 -7.29 -16.30 -6.04
N SER A 24 -6.92 -17.51 -5.63
CA SER A 24 -6.50 -17.81 -4.27
C SER A 24 -5.29 -17.01 -3.83
N VAL A 25 -5.07 -16.95 -2.52
CA VAL A 25 -3.98 -16.19 -1.91
C VAL A 25 -2.63 -16.75 -2.31
N GLU A 26 -2.53 -18.08 -2.42
CA GLU A 26 -1.36 -18.79 -2.92
C GLU A 26 -1.04 -18.35 -4.35
N ALA A 27 -2.05 -18.30 -5.22
CA ALA A 27 -1.88 -17.86 -6.60
C ALA A 27 -1.45 -16.39 -6.69
N LEU A 28 -1.95 -15.52 -5.80
CA LEU A 28 -1.50 -14.12 -5.71
C LEU A 28 -0.03 -14.04 -5.29
N ILE A 29 0.39 -14.83 -4.30
CA ILE A 29 1.79 -14.89 -3.85
C ILE A 29 2.70 -15.44 -4.96
N ASP A 30 2.31 -16.54 -5.61
CA ASP A 30 3.06 -17.10 -6.74
C ASP A 30 3.23 -16.08 -7.87
N SER A 31 2.22 -15.21 -8.07
CA SER A 31 2.23 -14.15 -9.07
C SER A 31 3.10 -12.95 -8.68
N GLY A 32 3.55 -12.85 -7.43
CA GLY A 32 4.38 -11.74 -6.95
C GLY A 32 3.69 -10.76 -6.00
N ALA A 33 2.63 -11.15 -5.31
CA ALA A 33 2.01 -10.32 -4.29
C ALA A 33 3.01 -9.95 -3.17
N LYS A 34 2.73 -8.83 -2.50
CA LYS A 34 3.51 -8.37 -1.36
C LYS A 34 3.35 -9.36 -0.22
N ARG A 35 4.49 -9.79 0.32
CA ARG A 35 4.61 -10.69 1.46
C ARG A 35 5.93 -10.40 2.16
N GLY A 36 5.88 -9.99 3.42
CA GLY A 36 7.05 -9.44 4.13
C GLY A 36 8.17 -10.43 4.35
N ASP A 37 7.85 -11.69 4.71
CA ASP A 37 8.85 -12.75 4.90
C ASP A 37 9.63 -13.03 3.62
N LEU A 38 8.97 -13.17 2.48
CA LEU A 38 9.66 -13.39 1.20
C LEU A 38 10.52 -12.18 0.78
N ILE A 39 10.02 -10.96 1.00
CA ILE A 39 10.78 -9.74 0.67
C ILE A 39 12.07 -9.64 1.49
N ILE A 40 12.01 -10.00 2.78
CA ILE A 40 13.06 -9.70 3.74
C ILE A 40 13.99 -10.89 3.94
N GLN A 41 13.44 -12.09 4.15
CA GLN A 41 14.21 -13.31 4.46
C GLN A 41 14.73 -13.97 3.19
N ASP A 42 13.88 -14.09 2.16
CA ASP A 42 14.23 -14.73 0.90
C ASP A 42 14.83 -13.74 -0.12
N GLY A 43 14.89 -12.46 0.23
CA GLY A 43 15.46 -11.40 -0.60
C GLY A 43 14.64 -11.08 -1.84
N GLU A 44 13.34 -11.40 -1.85
CA GLU A 44 12.43 -11.20 -2.98
C GLU A 44 11.91 -9.74 -3.05
N GLY A 45 12.81 -8.76 -2.95
CA GLY A 45 12.47 -7.33 -2.96
C GLY A 45 11.75 -6.84 -4.22
N TRP A 46 11.82 -7.61 -5.32
CA TRP A 46 11.04 -7.37 -6.53
C TRP A 46 9.52 -7.42 -6.27
N ARG A 47 9.07 -8.08 -5.20
CA ARG A 47 7.65 -8.14 -4.80
C ARG A 47 7.06 -6.77 -4.48
N LEU A 48 7.86 -5.83 -3.96
CA LEU A 48 7.44 -4.44 -3.74
C LEU A 48 7.00 -3.76 -5.05
N VAL A 49 7.56 -4.19 -6.18
CA VAL A 49 7.25 -3.66 -7.50
C VAL A 49 6.17 -4.48 -8.20
N SER A 50 6.18 -5.81 -8.09
CA SER A 50 5.18 -6.64 -8.77
C SER A 50 3.80 -6.58 -8.12
N ALA A 51 3.72 -6.52 -6.79
CA ALA A 51 2.46 -6.44 -6.03
C ALA A 51 1.58 -5.29 -6.52
N TYR A 52 2.24 -4.19 -6.89
CA TYR A 52 1.64 -3.00 -7.47
C TYR A 52 0.77 -3.23 -8.71
N TRP A 53 1.14 -4.21 -9.55
CA TRP A 53 0.46 -4.50 -10.82
C TRP A 53 -0.57 -5.62 -10.71
N ILE A 54 -0.47 -6.42 -9.65
CA ILE A 54 -1.38 -7.54 -9.39
C ILE A 54 -2.64 -6.98 -8.74
N HIS A 55 -3.78 -7.57 -9.04
CA HIS A 55 -5.05 -7.20 -8.40
C HIS A 55 -5.71 -8.45 -7.84
N ALA A 56 -6.36 -8.31 -6.70
CA ALA A 56 -6.96 -9.43 -5.99
C ALA A 56 -8.13 -10.09 -6.74
N GLY A 57 -8.68 -9.44 -7.76
CA GLY A 57 -9.79 -9.95 -8.55
C GLY A 57 -10.44 -8.85 -9.38
N LEU A 58 -11.54 -9.18 -10.05
CA LEU A 58 -12.23 -8.24 -10.95
C LEU A 58 -12.80 -7.02 -10.22
N ILE A 59 -13.32 -7.20 -8.99
CA ILE A 59 -13.86 -6.09 -8.20
C ILE A 59 -12.75 -5.11 -7.82
N HIS A 60 -11.63 -5.64 -7.33
CA HIS A 60 -10.46 -4.84 -6.95
C HIS A 60 -9.89 -4.10 -8.17
N LEU A 61 -9.74 -4.77 -9.31
CA LEU A 61 -9.28 -4.14 -10.55
C LEU A 61 -10.22 -3.02 -11.02
N PHE A 62 -11.53 -3.24 -10.97
CA PHE A 62 -12.51 -2.23 -11.32
C PHE A 62 -12.37 -0.97 -10.44
N LEU A 63 -12.26 -1.14 -9.11
CA LEU A 63 -12.08 -0.02 -8.18
C LEU A 63 -10.80 0.76 -8.46
N ALA A 64 -9.68 0.07 -8.75
CA ALA A 64 -8.41 0.69 -9.06
C ALA A 64 -8.48 1.51 -10.37
N ILE A 65 -9.02 0.93 -11.45
CA ILE A 65 -9.18 1.61 -12.74
C ILE A 65 -10.14 2.80 -12.60
N PHE A 66 -11.27 2.61 -11.92
CA PHE A 66 -12.23 3.68 -11.69
C PHE A 66 -11.60 4.86 -10.94
N GLY A 67 -10.87 4.58 -9.85
CA GLY A 67 -10.14 5.61 -9.09
C GLY A 67 -9.11 6.34 -9.94
N LEU A 68 -8.32 5.59 -10.72
CA LEU A 68 -7.30 6.16 -11.61
C LEU A 68 -7.91 7.03 -12.72
N ILE A 69 -9.01 6.62 -13.35
CA ILE A 69 -9.67 7.42 -14.39
C ILE A 69 -10.34 8.65 -13.78
N ALA A 70 -11.04 8.50 -12.66
CA ALA A 70 -11.78 9.59 -12.02
C ALA A 70 -10.85 10.74 -11.59
N PHE A 71 -9.63 10.44 -11.14
CA PHE A 71 -8.71 11.44 -10.58
C PHE A 71 -7.45 11.64 -11.41
N GLY A 72 -6.80 10.55 -11.82
CA GLY A 72 -5.57 10.60 -12.61
C GLY A 72 -5.76 11.33 -13.94
N TRP A 73 -6.89 11.16 -14.61
CA TRP A 73 -7.16 11.89 -15.86
C TRP A 73 -7.24 13.41 -15.64
N GLY A 74 -7.93 13.86 -14.58
CA GLY A 74 -8.03 15.27 -14.23
C GLY A 74 -6.65 15.88 -13.95
N MET A 75 -5.85 15.19 -13.13
CA MET A 75 -4.49 15.62 -12.81
C MET A 75 -3.58 15.63 -14.04
N GLU A 76 -3.64 14.61 -14.90
CA GLU A 76 -2.80 14.53 -16.09
C GLU A 76 -3.12 15.66 -17.07
N LYS A 77 -4.41 15.98 -17.25
CA LYS A 77 -4.83 17.10 -18.09
C LYS A 77 -4.34 18.45 -17.56
N GLU A 78 -4.28 18.62 -16.24
CA GLU A 78 -3.87 19.86 -15.62
C GLU A 78 -2.34 20.01 -15.56
N TRP A 79 -1.63 18.94 -15.20
CA TRP A 79 -0.21 19.01 -14.84
C TRP A 79 0.73 18.38 -15.86
N GLY A 80 0.20 17.56 -16.76
CA GLY A 80 0.94 16.73 -17.70
C GLY A 80 1.45 15.44 -17.05
N TRP A 81 1.49 14.37 -17.85
CA TRP A 81 1.88 13.03 -17.41
C TRP A 81 3.28 12.96 -16.79
N MET A 82 4.23 13.79 -17.24
CA MET A 82 5.61 13.80 -16.71
C MET A 82 5.68 14.17 -15.23
N ARG A 83 4.69 14.92 -14.72
CA ARG A 83 4.61 15.28 -13.29
C ARG A 83 3.76 14.29 -12.51
N VAL A 84 2.69 13.77 -13.12
CA VAL A 84 1.75 12.85 -12.48
C VAL A 84 2.34 11.43 -12.34
N ALA A 85 3.03 10.94 -13.37
CA ALA A 85 3.64 9.61 -13.37
C ALA A 85 4.60 9.36 -12.20
N PRO A 86 5.58 10.24 -11.87
CA PRO A 86 6.45 9.99 -10.72
C PRO A 86 5.71 10.02 -9.39
N ILE A 87 4.65 10.84 -9.24
CA ILE A 87 3.82 10.86 -8.03
C ILE A 87 3.10 9.51 -7.87
N TYR A 88 2.48 9.02 -8.95
CA TYR A 88 1.80 7.74 -8.97
C TYR A 88 2.76 6.58 -8.66
N LEU A 89 3.88 6.49 -9.37
CA LEU A 89 4.82 5.38 -9.24
C LEU A 89 5.57 5.39 -7.90
N ILE A 90 6.19 6.52 -7.53
CA ILE A 90 7.00 6.59 -6.30
C ILE A 90 6.08 6.55 -5.07
N GLY A 91 4.93 7.22 -5.13
CA GLY A 91 3.93 7.17 -4.06
C GLY A 91 3.42 5.75 -3.82
N GLY A 92 3.04 5.04 -4.88
CA GLY A 92 2.63 3.64 -4.80
C GLY A 92 3.67 2.72 -4.20
N LEU A 93 4.89 2.75 -4.75
CA LEU A 93 6.00 1.93 -4.26
C LEU A 93 6.37 2.23 -2.81
N PHE A 94 6.30 3.50 -2.40
CA PHE A 94 6.50 3.86 -1.00
C PHE A 94 5.36 3.38 -0.11
N GLY A 95 4.12 3.36 -0.60
CA GLY A 95 2.98 2.73 0.07
C GLY A 95 3.25 1.25 0.37
N GLU A 96 3.64 0.47 -0.64
CA GLU A 96 3.99 -0.95 -0.48
C GLU A 96 5.15 -1.17 0.50
N LEU A 97 6.17 -0.31 0.42
CA LEU A 97 7.29 -0.31 1.37
C LEU A 97 6.81 -0.06 2.80
N LEU A 98 5.97 0.94 3.01
CA LEU A 98 5.42 1.25 4.32
C LEU A 98 4.61 0.07 4.85
N SER A 99 3.64 -0.43 4.08
CA SER A 99 2.84 -1.59 4.47
C SER A 99 3.69 -2.80 4.84
N THR A 100 4.71 -3.12 4.05
CA THR A 100 5.62 -4.24 4.34
C THR A 100 6.31 -4.11 5.70
N MET A 101 6.59 -2.88 6.14
CA MET A 101 7.15 -2.62 7.45
C MET A 101 6.12 -2.79 8.57
N ILE A 102 4.86 -2.35 8.33
CA ILE A 102 3.80 -2.26 9.36
C ILE A 102 3.11 -3.60 9.59
N VAL A 103 2.73 -4.24 8.50
CA VAL A 103 1.93 -5.46 8.46
C VAL A 103 2.64 -6.47 7.54
N PRO A 104 3.81 -7.00 7.95
CA PRO A 104 4.58 -7.92 7.11
C PRO A 104 3.86 -9.25 6.83
N THR A 105 2.88 -9.60 7.66
CA THR A 105 2.13 -10.87 7.64
C THR A 105 0.95 -10.89 6.68
N THR A 106 0.53 -9.72 6.18
CA THR A 106 -0.61 -9.59 5.29
C THR A 106 -0.17 -9.63 3.83
N VAL A 107 -0.93 -10.37 3.02
CA VAL A 107 -0.76 -10.36 1.56
C VAL A 107 -1.43 -9.11 0.99
N GLY A 108 -0.63 -8.26 0.34
CA GLY A 108 -1.08 -7.02 -0.30
C GLY A 108 -0.89 -7.06 -1.81
N VAL A 109 -1.83 -6.47 -2.55
CA VAL A 109 -1.77 -6.29 -4.00
C VAL A 109 -2.48 -5.01 -4.40
N GLY A 110 -2.21 -4.50 -5.60
CA GLY A 110 -3.00 -3.46 -6.25
C GLY A 110 -2.39 -2.08 -6.19
N ALA A 111 -2.90 -1.20 -7.06
CA ALA A 111 -2.36 0.15 -7.22
C ALA A 111 -3.14 1.24 -6.46
N LEU A 112 -4.05 0.88 -5.55
CA LEU A 112 -4.91 1.84 -4.85
C LEU A 112 -4.09 2.88 -4.06
N GLY A 113 -2.98 2.45 -3.45
CA GLY A 113 -2.06 3.34 -2.74
C GLY A 113 -1.46 4.44 -3.63
N ALA A 114 -1.23 4.16 -4.92
CA ALA A 114 -0.77 5.17 -5.87
C ALA A 114 -1.87 6.11 -6.36
N VAL A 115 -3.11 5.62 -6.50
CA VAL A 115 -4.25 6.51 -6.72
C VAL A 115 -4.34 7.50 -5.55
N LEU A 116 -4.22 7.01 -4.32
CA LEU A 116 -4.22 7.83 -3.10
C LEU A 116 -3.01 8.76 -3.01
N ALA A 117 -1.86 8.42 -3.61
CA ALA A 117 -0.75 9.34 -3.78
C ALA A 117 -1.11 10.56 -4.64
N LEU A 118 -1.95 10.39 -5.67
CA LEU A 118 -2.46 11.51 -6.47
C LEU A 118 -3.35 12.44 -5.64
N PHE A 119 -4.21 11.88 -4.78
CA PHE A 119 -4.99 12.67 -3.81
C PHE A 119 -4.11 13.46 -2.85
N GLY A 120 -3.10 12.79 -2.29
CA GLY A 120 -2.11 13.44 -1.44
C GLY A 120 -1.42 14.60 -2.16
N ALA A 121 -1.08 14.42 -3.43
CA ALA A 121 -0.46 15.48 -4.22
C ALA A 121 -1.38 16.69 -4.43
N GLU A 122 -2.68 16.47 -4.61
CA GLU A 122 -3.67 17.55 -4.69
C GLU A 122 -3.78 18.32 -3.38
N TRP A 123 -3.68 17.66 -2.21
CA TRP A 123 -3.54 18.36 -0.93
C TRP A 123 -2.28 19.22 -0.85
N GLY A 124 -1.15 18.72 -1.34
CA GLY A 124 0.10 19.48 -1.42
C GLY A 124 -0.02 20.73 -2.31
N ASP A 125 -0.71 20.61 -3.44
CA ASP A 125 -0.99 21.75 -4.33
C ASP A 125 -1.92 22.76 -3.67
N ILE A 126 -3.06 22.33 -3.11
CA ILE A 126 -4.02 23.20 -2.45
C ILE A 126 -3.36 23.93 -1.27
N ALA A 127 -2.52 23.25 -0.47
CA ALA A 127 -1.83 23.89 0.66
C ALA A 127 -0.94 25.05 0.19
N GLN A 128 -0.14 24.84 -0.86
CA GLN A 128 0.74 25.86 -1.42
C GLN A 128 0.01 26.99 -2.16
N ASN A 129 -1.10 26.65 -2.81
CA ASN A 129 -1.77 27.50 -3.79
C ASN A 129 -3.22 27.85 -3.42
N HIS A 130 -3.63 27.70 -2.15
CA HIS A 130 -4.99 27.93 -1.65
C HIS A 130 -5.62 29.26 -2.11
N ARG A 131 -4.82 30.30 -2.34
CA ARG A 131 -5.31 31.60 -2.83
C ARG A 131 -5.95 31.52 -4.22
N LEU A 132 -5.49 30.60 -5.07
CA LEU A 132 -6.03 30.37 -6.40
C LEU A 132 -7.39 29.66 -6.35
N TYR A 133 -7.63 28.89 -5.29
CA TYR A 133 -8.83 28.09 -5.09
C TYR A 133 -9.97 28.84 -4.35
N GLN A 134 -9.70 30.06 -3.85
CA GLN A 134 -10.65 30.96 -3.18
C GLN A 134 -11.74 30.26 -2.32
N ARG A 135 -13.04 30.46 -2.64
CA ARG A 135 -14.19 29.90 -1.89
C ARG A 135 -14.35 28.39 -2.04
N SER A 136 -13.59 27.75 -2.93
CA SER A 136 -13.66 26.31 -3.18
C SER A 136 -12.66 25.51 -2.36
N VAL A 137 -11.64 26.13 -1.75
CA VAL A 137 -10.60 25.42 -0.96
C VAL A 137 -11.25 24.49 0.07
N ILE A 138 -12.14 25.02 0.91
CA ILE A 138 -12.78 24.24 1.99
C ILE A 138 -13.57 23.06 1.40
N LYS A 139 -14.31 23.29 0.32
CA LYS A 139 -15.11 22.24 -0.33
C LYS A 139 -14.21 21.15 -0.90
N GLN A 140 -13.16 21.52 -1.62
CA GLN A 140 -12.23 20.59 -2.25
C GLN A 140 -11.44 19.80 -1.20
N THR A 141 -10.94 20.47 -0.15
CA THR A 141 -10.32 19.79 0.99
C THR A 141 -11.28 18.80 1.65
N ILE A 142 -12.54 19.18 1.91
CA ILE A 142 -13.54 18.27 2.47
C ILE A 142 -13.79 17.08 1.54
N THR A 143 -13.95 17.30 0.23
CA THR A 143 -14.16 16.22 -0.74
C THR A 143 -13.00 15.23 -0.72
N LEU A 144 -11.75 15.71 -0.72
CA LEU A 144 -10.57 14.85 -0.67
C LEU A 144 -10.48 14.09 0.66
N VAL A 145 -10.82 14.71 1.79
CA VAL A 145 -10.87 14.05 3.11
C VAL A 145 -11.95 12.97 3.16
N LEU A 146 -13.15 13.26 2.67
CA LEU A 146 -14.24 12.27 2.62
C LEU A 146 -13.88 11.09 1.70
N PHE A 147 -13.22 11.37 0.58
CA PHE A 147 -12.75 10.32 -0.32
C PHE A 147 -11.67 9.45 0.35
N MET A 148 -10.71 10.06 1.06
CA MET A 148 -9.74 9.33 1.86
C MET A 148 -10.43 8.39 2.87
N PHE A 149 -11.38 8.89 3.65
CA PHE A 149 -12.13 8.06 4.60
C PHE A 149 -12.91 6.94 3.91
N MET A 150 -13.49 7.20 2.74
CA MET A 150 -14.15 6.18 1.94
C MET A 150 -13.17 5.10 1.47
N CYS A 151 -11.98 5.48 0.99
CA CYS A 151 -10.94 4.53 0.60
C CYS A 151 -10.43 3.72 1.78
N MET A 152 -10.26 4.34 2.95
CA MET A 152 -9.89 3.61 4.17
C MET A 152 -10.98 2.63 4.61
N PHE A 153 -12.25 3.01 4.46
CA PHE A 153 -13.38 2.10 4.72
C PHE A 153 -13.42 0.94 3.72
N VAL A 154 -13.15 1.20 2.43
CA VAL A 154 -12.99 0.15 1.42
C VAL A 154 -11.78 -0.72 1.72
N GLY A 155 -10.71 -0.17 2.30
CA GLY A 155 -9.54 -0.91 2.75
C GLY A 155 -9.77 -1.80 3.96
N LEU A 156 -10.98 -1.83 4.52
CA LEU A 156 -11.37 -2.89 5.45
C LEU A 156 -11.65 -4.20 4.71
N LEU A 157 -11.88 -4.19 3.40
CA LEU A 157 -12.13 -5.38 2.56
C LEU A 157 -10.84 -6.18 2.33
N PRO A 158 -10.92 -7.49 2.02
CA PRO A 158 -9.74 -8.33 1.86
C PRO A 158 -8.83 -7.85 0.73
N PHE A 159 -7.51 -8.00 0.93
CA PHE A 159 -6.44 -7.65 -0.01
C PHE A 159 -6.27 -6.16 -0.31
N ILE A 160 -7.08 -5.26 0.26
CA ILE A 160 -6.91 -3.83 0.10
C ILE A 160 -6.12 -3.28 1.28
N ASP A 161 -4.95 -2.75 0.99
CA ASP A 161 -3.94 -2.42 1.99
C ASP A 161 -4.06 -0.95 2.43
N ASN A 162 -4.50 -0.72 3.67
CA ASN A 162 -4.70 0.63 4.20
C ASN A 162 -3.39 1.29 4.58
N TRP A 163 -2.39 0.54 5.03
CA TRP A 163 -1.07 1.08 5.29
C TRP A 163 -0.37 1.53 4.01
N ALA A 164 -0.58 0.83 2.89
CA ALA A 164 -0.14 1.27 1.57
C ALA A 164 -0.87 2.54 1.12
N ASN A 165 -2.19 2.65 1.38
CA ASN A 165 -2.95 3.88 1.12
C ASN A 165 -2.43 5.08 1.91
N VAL A 166 -2.15 4.89 3.20
CA VAL A 166 -1.60 5.94 4.08
C VAL A 166 -0.20 6.35 3.60
N GLY A 167 0.68 5.38 3.33
CA GLY A 167 2.04 5.64 2.84
C GLY A 167 2.06 6.35 1.50
N GLY A 168 1.24 5.86 0.56
CA GLY A 168 1.07 6.47 -0.76
C GLY A 168 0.59 7.91 -0.66
N THR A 169 -0.40 8.19 0.18
CA THR A 169 -0.89 9.56 0.42
C THR A 169 0.20 10.45 1.00
N ALA A 170 0.91 9.99 2.04
CA ALA A 170 1.96 10.78 2.69
C ALA A 170 3.08 11.14 1.72
N MET A 171 3.54 10.17 0.92
CA MET A 171 4.52 10.40 -0.15
C MET A 171 3.94 11.32 -1.24
N GLY A 172 2.67 11.13 -1.60
CA GLY A 172 1.93 11.97 -2.53
C GLY A 172 1.91 13.45 -2.12
N ILE A 173 1.67 13.75 -0.84
CA ILE A 173 1.71 15.13 -0.31
C ILE A 173 3.10 15.75 -0.53
N LEU A 174 4.17 15.01 -0.24
CA LEU A 174 5.54 15.51 -0.39
C LEU A 174 5.92 15.70 -1.86
N LEU A 175 5.66 14.70 -2.70
CA LEU A 175 5.96 14.74 -4.13
C LEU A 175 5.11 15.79 -4.85
N GLY A 176 3.81 15.86 -4.54
CA GLY A 176 2.91 16.89 -5.06
C GLY A 176 3.39 18.28 -4.66
N THR A 177 3.77 18.45 -3.38
CA THR A 177 4.33 19.71 -2.90
C THR A 177 5.59 20.09 -3.68
N ALA A 178 6.49 19.14 -3.92
CA ALA A 178 7.76 19.37 -4.61
C ALA A 178 7.63 19.62 -6.13
N ILE A 179 6.75 18.87 -6.81
CA ILE A 179 6.70 18.77 -8.28
C ILE A 179 5.61 19.66 -8.90
N LEU A 180 4.48 19.85 -8.23
CA LEU A 180 3.33 20.57 -8.78
C LEU A 180 3.51 22.08 -8.60
N VAL A 181 4.17 22.70 -9.59
CA VAL A 181 4.51 24.12 -9.58
C VAL A 181 3.45 24.95 -10.30
N ARG A 182 2.73 25.78 -9.54
CA ARG A 182 2.00 26.94 -10.08
C ARG A 182 2.82 28.21 -9.90
N GLU A 183 2.74 29.08 -10.90
CA GLU A 183 3.24 30.44 -10.85
C GLU A 183 2.07 31.38 -10.60
N ASP A 184 2.07 32.06 -9.44
CA ASP A 184 1.14 33.16 -9.16
C ASP A 184 1.91 34.50 -9.26
N PRO A 185 1.69 35.29 -10.34
CA PRO A 185 2.34 36.58 -10.52
C PRO A 185 2.05 37.57 -9.40
N ALA A 186 0.90 37.43 -8.70
CA ALA A 186 0.48 38.31 -7.62
C ALA A 186 1.16 37.99 -6.26
N LEU A 187 2.01 36.96 -6.18
CA LEU A 187 2.79 36.67 -4.98
C LEU A 187 3.98 37.62 -4.84
N SER A 188 4.20 38.11 -3.61
CA SER A 188 5.41 38.85 -3.26
C SER A 188 6.66 37.97 -3.40
N GLN A 189 7.81 38.59 -3.68
CA GLN A 189 9.08 37.87 -3.82
C GLN A 189 9.44 37.06 -2.58
N ALA A 190 9.09 37.55 -1.38
CA ALA A 190 9.27 36.83 -0.13
C ALA A 190 8.46 35.53 -0.09
N ARG A 191 7.19 35.54 -0.53
CA ARG A 191 6.35 34.32 -0.58
C ARG A 191 6.84 33.32 -1.61
N LYS A 192 7.30 33.79 -2.78
CA LYS A 192 7.91 32.93 -3.80
C LYS A 192 9.16 32.21 -3.26
N ARG A 193 10.00 32.91 -2.49
CA ARG A 193 11.16 32.30 -1.80
C ARG A 193 10.73 31.25 -0.78
N ILE A 194 9.69 31.52 0.01
CA ILE A 194 9.15 30.56 0.97
C ILE A 194 8.60 29.32 0.25
N GLN A 195 7.82 29.49 -0.83
CA GLN A 195 7.32 28.35 -1.61
C GLN A 195 8.46 27.50 -2.18
N ASN A 196 9.50 28.12 -2.75
CA ASN A 196 10.67 27.39 -3.25
C ASN A 196 11.40 26.63 -2.14
N PHE A 197 11.53 27.22 -0.96
CA PHE A 197 12.09 26.52 0.20
C PHE A 197 11.24 25.32 0.62
N VAL A 198 9.92 25.49 0.72
CA VAL A 198 8.97 24.41 1.07
C VAL A 198 9.03 23.27 0.04
N ARG A 199 9.09 23.59 -1.25
CA ARG A 199 9.25 22.61 -2.34
C ARG A 199 10.54 21.80 -2.20
N MET A 200 11.65 22.49 -1.95
CA MET A 200 12.94 21.83 -1.75
C MET A 200 12.95 20.96 -0.49
N ALA A 201 12.38 21.46 0.61
CA ALA A 201 12.23 20.70 1.83
C ALA A 201 11.34 19.46 1.64
N ALA A 202 10.25 19.57 0.87
CA ALA A 202 9.40 18.43 0.54
C ALA A 202 10.11 17.39 -0.33
N ALA A 203 10.91 17.81 -1.31
CA ALA A 203 11.72 16.91 -2.13
C ALA A 203 12.77 16.16 -1.30
N ILE A 204 13.46 16.86 -0.41
CA ILE A 204 14.44 16.27 0.53
C ILE A 204 13.72 15.33 1.49
N GLY A 205 12.56 15.72 2.01
CA GLY A 205 11.72 14.89 2.88
C GLY A 205 11.26 13.60 2.21
N ALA A 206 10.81 13.67 0.96
CA ALA A 206 10.41 12.49 0.18
C ALA A 206 11.59 11.52 0.02
N LEU A 207 12.77 12.03 -0.37
CA LEU A 207 13.98 11.22 -0.49
C LEU A 207 14.39 10.60 0.85
N ALA A 208 14.36 11.39 1.92
CA ALA A 208 14.68 10.91 3.27
C ALA A 208 13.72 9.83 3.73
N MET A 209 12.42 9.95 3.43
CA MET A 209 11.42 8.93 3.75
C MET A 209 11.68 7.62 3.01
N VAL A 210 12.02 7.67 1.72
CA VAL A 210 12.38 6.45 0.96
C VAL A 210 13.61 5.79 1.56
N ILE A 211 14.67 6.55 1.83
CA ILE A 211 15.91 6.02 2.43
C ILE A 211 15.64 5.43 3.81
N ALA A 212 14.88 6.13 4.65
CA ALA A 212 14.50 5.65 5.98
C ALA A 212 13.64 4.39 5.90
N GLY A 213 12.69 4.33 4.97
CA GLY A 213 11.84 3.15 4.76
C GLY A 213 12.67 1.92 4.41
N PHE A 214 13.59 2.02 3.45
CA PHE A 214 14.49 0.91 3.13
C PHE A 214 15.44 0.58 4.29
N ALA A 215 15.99 1.58 4.98
CA ALA A 215 16.84 1.34 6.15
C ALA A 215 16.09 0.54 7.22
N VAL A 216 14.87 0.96 7.58
CA VAL A 216 14.04 0.26 8.57
C VAL A 216 13.67 -1.14 8.10
N LEU A 217 13.31 -1.31 6.83
CA LEU A 217 13.02 -2.61 6.22
C LEU A 217 14.21 -3.58 6.36
N TYR A 218 15.46 -3.11 6.33
CA TYR A 218 16.63 -3.97 6.48
C TYR A 218 17.16 -4.09 7.92
N THR A 219 16.81 -3.18 8.83
CA THR A 219 17.39 -3.16 10.20
C THR A 219 16.46 -3.60 11.32
N ASN A 220 15.13 -3.48 11.18
CA ASN A 220 14.20 -3.56 12.31
C ASN A 220 12.95 -4.42 12.05
N VAL A 221 13.16 -5.61 11.50
CA VAL A 221 12.05 -6.51 11.12
C VAL A 221 11.81 -7.54 12.22
N HIS A 222 11.26 -7.10 13.34
CA HIS A 222 10.61 -8.03 14.27
C HIS A 222 9.09 -7.95 14.23
N GLY A 223 8.50 -7.01 13.47
CA GLY A 223 7.04 -6.84 13.42
C GLY A 223 6.40 -6.47 14.77
N GLU A 224 7.22 -6.32 15.82
CA GLU A 224 6.78 -6.10 17.21
C GLU A 224 6.17 -4.71 17.44
N TRP A 225 6.27 -3.81 16.46
CA TRP A 225 5.85 -2.42 16.63
C TRP A 225 4.38 -2.19 16.28
N CYS A 226 3.71 -3.14 15.60
CA CYS A 226 2.28 -3.09 15.36
C CYS A 226 1.54 -4.19 16.10
N GLY A 227 0.66 -3.78 17.02
CA GLY A 227 -0.28 -4.67 17.68
C GLY A 227 -1.56 -4.88 16.87
N GLU A 228 -2.54 -5.54 17.49
CA GLU A 228 -3.85 -5.88 16.90
C GLU A 228 -4.59 -4.68 16.29
N ALA A 229 -4.43 -3.49 16.86
CA ALA A 229 -5.07 -2.26 16.38
C ALA A 229 -4.62 -1.84 14.97
N CYS A 230 -3.37 -2.12 14.60
CA CYS A 230 -2.88 -1.84 13.25
C CYS A 230 -3.46 -2.81 12.22
N GLU A 231 -3.55 -4.08 12.59
CA GLU A 231 -4.08 -5.12 11.72
C GLU A 231 -5.59 -4.95 11.50
N ALA A 232 -6.31 -4.46 12.51
CA ALA A 232 -7.73 -4.13 12.41
C ALA A 232 -8.04 -3.01 11.40
N LEU A 233 -7.05 -2.18 11.05
CA LEU A 233 -7.21 -1.16 10.01
C LEU A 233 -7.10 -1.74 8.60
N ASP A 234 -6.36 -2.81 8.40
CA ASP A 234 -6.24 -3.50 7.10
C ASP A 234 -7.30 -4.58 6.92
N CYS A 235 -7.98 -4.98 8.00
CA CYS A 235 -8.81 -6.15 7.96
C CYS A 235 -9.95 -6.15 8.97
N GLN A 236 -11.18 -6.29 8.48
CA GLN A 236 -12.37 -6.42 9.32
C GLN A 236 -13.36 -7.46 8.80
N GLU A 237 -13.43 -8.60 9.48
CA GLU A 237 -14.34 -9.69 9.09
C GLU A 237 -15.81 -9.24 9.04
N PHE A 238 -16.53 -9.66 7.99
CA PHE A 238 -17.89 -9.20 7.72
C PHE A 238 -18.89 -10.36 7.59
N PRO A 239 -20.11 -10.29 8.17
CA PRO A 239 -20.63 -9.20 8.99
C PRO A 239 -19.87 -9.05 10.32
N VAL A 240 -19.73 -7.79 10.77
CA VAL A 240 -18.94 -7.44 11.96
C VAL A 240 -19.60 -8.05 13.21
N GLY A 241 -18.81 -8.76 14.02
CA GLY A 241 -19.26 -9.32 15.30
C GLY A 241 -18.82 -10.76 15.53
N ASN A 242 -19.11 -11.24 16.75
CA ASN A 242 -18.79 -12.59 17.21
C ASN A 242 -20.06 -13.45 17.17
N ALA A 243 -20.65 -13.59 15.98
CA ALA A 243 -21.82 -14.43 15.81
C ALA A 243 -21.37 -15.88 15.57
N THR A 244 -21.32 -16.67 16.65
CA THR A 244 -21.16 -18.12 16.55
C THR A 244 -22.30 -18.70 15.71
N GLY A 245 -21.99 -19.32 14.57
CA GLY A 245 -22.98 -19.93 13.68
C GLY A 245 -23.48 -19.06 12.53
N ILE A 246 -22.88 -17.89 12.29
CA ILE A 246 -23.05 -17.13 11.04
C ILE A 246 -21.79 -17.29 10.20
N ASP A 247 -21.93 -17.85 8.99
CA ASP A 247 -20.85 -17.88 8.01
C ASP A 247 -20.50 -16.44 7.61
N LYS A 248 -19.24 -16.05 7.81
CA LYS A 248 -18.75 -14.73 7.40
C LYS A 248 -18.56 -14.73 5.89
N TRP A 249 -18.74 -13.56 5.28
CA TRP A 249 -18.45 -13.36 3.87
C TRP A 249 -16.95 -13.52 3.58
N TRP A 250 -16.09 -13.18 4.54
CA TRP A 250 -14.63 -13.36 4.47
C TRP A 250 -13.99 -13.23 5.87
N TYR A 251 -12.77 -13.75 6.02
CA TYR A 251 -12.01 -13.78 7.27
C TYR A 251 -10.65 -13.10 7.12
N CYS A 252 -10.13 -12.56 8.22
CA CYS A 252 -8.79 -11.96 8.20
C CYS A 252 -7.67 -12.96 8.01
N SER A 253 -7.92 -14.22 8.38
CA SER A 253 -7.06 -15.35 8.04
C SER A 253 -6.96 -15.58 6.55
N ASP A 254 -7.95 -15.20 5.75
CA ASP A 254 -7.90 -15.46 4.30
C ASP A 254 -6.77 -14.66 3.66
N CYS A 255 -6.45 -13.46 4.18
CA CYS A 255 -5.32 -12.66 3.70
C CYS A 255 -3.98 -13.04 4.37
N ARG A 256 -3.98 -14.03 5.28
CA ARG A 256 -2.81 -14.46 6.06
C ARG A 256 -2.59 -15.95 5.87
N LEU A 257 -1.44 -16.33 5.35
CA LEU A 257 -1.03 -17.73 5.45
C LEU A 257 -0.32 -17.94 6.79
N TYR A 258 -0.80 -18.90 7.58
CA TYR A 258 -0.15 -19.31 8.82
C TYR A 258 1.30 -19.71 8.53
N GLY A 259 2.27 -19.05 9.17
CA GLY A 259 3.69 -19.27 8.88
C GLY A 259 4.62 -18.25 9.54
N PHE A 260 4.13 -17.03 9.81
CA PHE A 260 4.92 -16.03 10.53
C PHE A 260 5.13 -16.41 12.01
N THR A 261 4.13 -17.02 12.65
CA THR A 261 4.19 -17.44 14.07
C THR A 261 4.99 -18.71 14.32
N SER A 262 5.14 -19.61 13.34
CA SER A 262 5.91 -20.85 13.49
C SER A 262 7.43 -20.65 13.38
N TYR A 263 7.88 -19.59 12.70
CA TYR A 263 9.31 -19.23 12.63
C TYR A 263 9.76 -18.24 13.71
N LEU A 264 8.84 -17.44 14.28
CA LEU A 264 9.14 -16.53 15.40
C LEU A 264 9.60 -17.25 16.68
N GLN A 265 9.40 -18.56 16.82
CA GLN A 265 9.96 -19.33 17.94
C GLN A 265 11.40 -19.83 17.72
N VAL A 266 11.96 -19.71 16.51
CA VAL A 266 13.25 -20.37 16.20
C VAL A 266 14.44 -19.41 16.22
N SER A 267 14.24 -18.09 16.25
CA SER A 267 15.33 -17.13 16.10
C SER A 267 15.37 -16.02 17.16
N ALA A 268 15.66 -16.40 18.42
CA ALA A 268 16.39 -15.57 19.39
C ALA A 268 16.89 -16.41 20.60
N PRO A 269 18.15 -16.28 21.07
CA PRO A 269 19.40 -16.01 20.37
C PRO A 269 20.42 -17.16 20.53
N PHE A 270 21.46 -17.11 19.70
CA PHE A 270 22.73 -17.82 19.89
C PHE A 270 23.27 -17.65 21.32
N VAL A 271 23.29 -18.73 22.09
CA VAL A 271 24.25 -18.96 23.18
C VAL A 271 24.76 -20.39 23.06
N GLY A 272 26.03 -20.53 22.68
CA GLY A 272 26.88 -21.65 23.11
C GLY A 272 26.86 -22.95 22.31
N SER A 273 27.95 -23.14 21.55
CA SER A 273 28.71 -24.40 21.35
C SER A 273 28.03 -25.63 20.73
N GLY A 274 28.55 -26.07 19.58
CA GLY A 274 28.50 -27.49 19.19
C GLY A 274 28.45 -27.71 17.68
N LEU A 275 29.49 -28.31 17.14
CA LEU A 275 29.57 -28.86 15.78
C LEU A 275 28.39 -29.80 15.48
N GLY A 276 27.77 -29.67 14.31
CA GLY A 276 26.80 -30.64 13.80
C GLY A 276 26.34 -30.33 12.38
N LEU A 277 26.93 -31.01 11.40
CA LEU A 277 26.40 -31.12 10.03
C LEU A 277 25.01 -31.77 10.07
N GLY A 278 24.01 -31.13 9.47
CA GLY A 278 22.67 -31.71 9.30
C GLY A 278 21.92 -31.03 8.15
N LEU A 279 21.87 -31.72 7.02
CA LEU A 279 20.92 -31.47 5.92
C LEU A 279 19.48 -31.54 6.47
N VAL A 280 18.62 -30.57 6.15
CA VAL A 280 17.16 -30.75 6.27
C VAL A 280 16.48 -30.32 4.97
N LEU A 281 16.17 -31.34 4.17
CA LEU A 281 15.09 -31.33 3.18
C LEU A 281 13.76 -31.38 3.93
N GLY A 282 12.84 -30.49 3.59
CA GLY A 282 11.50 -30.47 4.19
C GLY A 282 10.51 -29.65 3.37
N LEU A 283 10.11 -30.19 2.22
CA LEU A 283 8.88 -29.81 1.53
C LEU A 283 7.70 -30.10 2.46
N GLY A 284 6.98 -29.06 2.87
CA GLY A 284 5.71 -29.14 3.57
C GLY A 284 4.64 -28.45 2.77
N LEU A 285 3.96 -29.24 1.93
CA LEU A 285 2.67 -28.91 1.30
C LEU A 285 1.61 -28.77 2.40
N CYS A 286 0.91 -27.65 2.42
CA CYS A 286 -0.47 -27.49 2.87
C CYS A 286 -1.17 -26.57 1.87
#